data_AF-A0A735K394-F1
#
_entry.id   AF-A0A735K394-F1
#
_cell.length_a   1.000
_cell.length_b   1.000
_cell.length_c   1.000
_cell.angle_alpha   90.00
_cell.angle_beta   90.00
_cell.angle_gamma   90.00
#
_symmetry.space_group_name_H-M   'P 1'
#
loop_
_entity.id
_entity.type
_entity.pdbx_description
1 polymer ?
#
loop_
_entity_poly.entity_id
_entity_poly.type
_entity_poly.pdbx_seq_one_letter_code
_entity_poly.pdbx_strand_id
1 'polypeptide(L)' 'LISTPELLTQEKHAARSAAWYFTLRGCLMYSGDVVRVTQIINGGQNGLADRNSRYNKARAALLV' A
#
# COMPACT_ATOMS: atom_id res chain seq x y z
N LEU A 1 -6.70 16.93 -7.63
CA LEU A 1 -7.71 15.86 -7.47
C LEU A 1 -9.05 16.38 -6.98
N ILE A 2 -9.14 17.44 -6.17
CA ILE A 2 -10.44 17.99 -5.68
C ILE A 2 -11.40 18.34 -6.83
N SER A 3 -10.91 19.00 -7.88
CA SER A 3 -11.71 19.40 -9.05
C SER A 3 -11.89 18.31 -10.10
N THR A 4 -11.09 17.25 -10.04
CA THR A 4 -10.91 16.27 -11.13
C THR A 4 -10.43 14.94 -10.54
N PRO A 5 -11.24 14.27 -9.69
CA PRO A 5 -10.84 13.05 -8.99
C PRO A 5 -10.61 11.86 -9.93
N GLU A 6 -11.27 11.83 -11.08
CA GLU A 6 -11.16 10.82 -12.13
C GLU A 6 -9.75 10.66 -12.67
N LEU A 7 -8.87 11.64 -12.49
CA LEU A 7 -7.44 11.45 -12.79
C LEU A 7 -6.86 10.26 -12.02
N LEU A 8 -7.39 9.92 -10.83
CA LEU A 8 -6.95 8.74 -10.07
C LEU A 8 -7.24 7.40 -10.77
N THR A 9 -8.09 7.35 -11.79
CA THR A 9 -8.33 6.13 -12.57
C THR A 9 -7.28 5.94 -13.68
N GLN A 10 -6.53 6.99 -14.03
CA GLN A 10 -5.44 6.92 -14.99
C GLN A 10 -4.19 6.31 -14.32
N GLU A 11 -3.57 5.34 -14.99
CA GLU A 11 -2.48 4.51 -14.46
C GLU A 11 -1.40 5.31 -13.71
N LYS A 12 -0.86 6.35 -14.35
CA LYS A 12 0.22 7.19 -13.79
C LYS A 12 -0.19 7.88 -12.49
N HIS A 13 -1.42 8.37 -12.41
CA HIS A 13 -1.93 9.08 -11.25
C HIS A 13 -2.37 8.12 -10.15
N ALA A 14 -2.91 6.95 -10.51
CA ALA A 14 -3.22 5.86 -9.59
C ALA A 14 -1.96 5.38 -8.85
N ALA A 15 -0.88 5.10 -9.58
CA ALA A 15 0.39 4.65 -8.99
C ALA A 15 0.98 5.71 -8.06
N ARG A 16 0.98 6.99 -8.49
CA ARG A 16 1.51 8.11 -7.69
C ARG A 16 0.72 8.37 -6.42
N SER A 17 -0.61 8.30 -6.47
CA SER A 17 -1.44 8.54 -5.29
C SER A 17 -1.26 7.41 -4.27
N ALA A 18 -1.16 6.16 -4.71
CA ALA A 18 -0.87 5.02 -3.84
C ALA A 18 0.51 5.17 -3.16
N ALA A 19 1.55 5.53 -3.91
CA ALA A 19 2.88 5.78 -3.35
C ALA A 19 2.90 6.99 -2.40
N TRP A 20 2.20 8.06 -2.73
CA TRP A 20 2.03 9.24 -1.88
C TRP A 20 1.36 8.89 -0.55
N TYR A 21 0.27 8.13 -0.58
CA TYR A 21 -0.40 7.70 0.65
C TYR A 21 0.54 6.84 1.51
N PHE A 22 1.19 5.84 0.90
CA PHE A 22 2.07 4.91 1.60
C PHE A 22 3.24 5.63 2.30
N THR A 23 3.81 6.64 1.65
CA THR A 23 4.89 7.48 2.20
C THR A 23 4.36 8.43 3.28
N LEU A 24 3.34 9.23 2.97
CA LEU A 24 2.82 10.26 3.88
C LEU A 24 2.24 9.67 5.17
N ARG A 25 1.60 8.49 5.10
CA ARG A 25 1.01 7.83 6.28
C ARG A 25 2.01 7.03 7.10
N GLY A 26 3.30 7.07 6.74
CA GLY A 26 4.38 6.50 7.53
C GLY A 26 4.53 4.99 7.39
N CYS A 27 3.99 4.36 6.34
CA CYS A 27 4.10 2.90 6.18
C CYS A 27 5.56 2.42 6.09
N LEU A 28 6.46 3.23 5.52
CA LEU A 28 7.88 2.91 5.43
C LEU A 28 8.57 2.78 6.80
N MET A 29 8.04 3.41 7.84
CA MET A 29 8.54 3.30 9.22
C MET A 29 8.29 1.92 9.83
N TYR A 30 7.40 1.13 9.22
CA TYR A 30 6.98 -0.19 9.66
C TYR A 30 7.31 -1.24 8.58
N SER A 31 8.47 -1.10 7.95
CA SER A 31 8.94 -2.00 6.89
C SER A 31 8.97 -3.45 7.41
N GLY A 32 8.26 -4.34 6.72
CA GLY A 32 8.12 -5.75 7.11
C GLY A 32 6.98 -6.07 8.06
N ASP A 33 6.41 -5.07 8.75
CA ASP A 33 5.24 -5.26 9.62
C ASP A 33 3.95 -5.10 8.80
N VAL A 34 3.55 -6.19 8.15
CA VAL A 34 2.33 -6.23 7.32
C VAL A 34 1.08 -5.95 8.15
N VAL A 35 1.06 -6.32 9.44
CA VAL A 35 -0.08 -6.10 10.33
C VAL A 35 -0.28 -4.60 10.55
N ARG A 36 0.79 -3.89 10.94
CA ARG A 36 0.75 -2.45 11.19
C ARG A 36 0.45 -1.66 9.92
N VAL A 37 1.09 -2.02 8.81
CA VAL A 37 0.85 -1.38 7.50
C VAL A 37 -0.60 -1.60 7.04
N THR A 38 -1.17 -2.79 7.26
CA THR A 38 -2.58 -3.06 6.95
C THR A 38 -3.51 -2.17 7.78
N GLN A 39 -3.23 -2.00 9.07
CA GLN A 39 -4.01 -1.12 9.94
C GLN A 39 -3.94 0.35 9.49
N ILE A 40 -2.79 0.82 9.03
CA ILE A 40 -2.64 2.19 8.50
C ILE A 40 -3.49 2.39 7.24
N ILE A 41 -3.42 1.44 6.30
CA ILE A 41 -4.12 1.54 5.00
C ILE A 41 -5.63 1.37 5.16
N ASN A 42 -6.07 0.46 6.02
CA ASN A 42 -7.46 -0.01 6.05
C ASN A 42 -8.22 0.38 7.33
N GLY A 43 -7.55 0.98 8.32
CA GLY A 43 -8.16 1.26 9.62
C GLY A 43 -8.53 0.01 10.43
N GLY A 44 -8.08 -1.17 10.00
CA GLY A 44 -8.39 -2.48 10.57
C GLY A 44 -7.51 -3.56 9.94
N GLN A 45 -7.76 -4.84 10.28
CA GLN A 45 -7.00 -5.97 9.74
C GLN A 45 -7.75 -6.75 8.64
N ASN A 46 -8.74 -6.13 7.98
CA ASN A 46 -9.53 -6.83 6.96
C ASN A 46 -8.62 -7.29 5.80
N GLY A 47 -8.69 -8.59 5.49
CA GLY A 47 -7.91 -9.23 4.44
C GLY A 47 -6.43 -9.49 4.78
N LEU A 48 -6.04 -9.44 6.06
CA LEU A 48 -4.63 -9.59 6.47
C LEU A 48 -3.94 -10.87 5.96
N ALA A 49 -4.66 -12.00 5.87
CA ALA A 49 -4.10 -13.25 5.36
C ALA A 49 -3.67 -13.13 3.87
N ASP A 50 -4.53 -12.58 3.00
CA ASP A 50 -4.21 -12.36 1.59
C ASP A 50 -3.05 -11.35 1.43
N ARG A 51 -3.07 -10.27 2.23
CA ARG A 51 -1.99 -9.27 2.24
C ARG A 51 -0.64 -9.88 2.60
N ASN A 52 -0.58 -10.74 3.62
CA ASN A 52 0.62 -11.48 4.00
C ASN A 52 1.11 -12.40 2.88
N SER A 53 0.20 -13.15 2.25
CA SER A 53 0.55 -14.03 1.12
C SER A 53 1.23 -13.26 -0.02
N ARG A 54 0.64 -12.13 -0.44
CA ARG A 54 1.19 -11.27 -1.50
C ARG A 54 2.51 -10.64 -1.11
N TYR A 55 2.62 -10.13 0.12
CA TYR A 55 3.86 -9.52 0.60
C TYR A 55 5.00 -10.54 0.62
N ASN A 56 4.78 -11.74 1.14
CA ASN A 56 5.81 -12.78 1.17
C ASN A 56 6.24 -13.21 -0.23
N LYS A 57 5.28 -13.35 -1.18
CA LYS A 57 5.60 -13.64 -2.58
C LYS A 57 6.45 -12.54 -3.22
N ALA A 58 6.07 -11.27 -3.03
CA ALA A 58 6.83 -10.13 -3.57
C ALA A 58 8.22 -10.03 -2.93
N ARG A 59 8.32 -10.19 -1.61
CA ARG A 59 9.58 -10.18 -0.88
C ARG A 59 10.53 -11.28 -1.38
N ALA A 60 10.04 -12.50 -1.57
CA ALA A 60 10.85 -13.60 -2.09
C ALA A 60 11.37 -13.33 -3.51
N ALA A 61 10.61 -12.62 -4.35
CA ALA A 61 11.05 -12.29 -5.71
C ALA A 61 12.07 -11.13 -5.77
N LEU A 62 12.10 -10.26 -4.75
CA LEU A 62 12.98 -9.09 -4.69
C LEU A 62 14.24 -9.32 -3.86
N LEU A 63 14.20 -10.26 -2.90
CA LEU A 63 15.37 -10.74 -2.17
C LEU A 63 16.08 -11.79 -3.02
N VAL A 64 16.84 -11.33 -4.01
CA VAL A 64 17.85 -12.12 -4.73
C VAL A 64 19.18 -11.99 -4.03
#